data_AF-A0A7Y6AZP0-F1
#
_entry.id   AF-A0A7Y6AZP0-F1
#
_cell.length_a   1.000
_cell.length_b   1.000
_cell.length_c   1.000
_cell.angle_alpha   90.00
_cell.angle_beta   90.00
_cell.angle_gamma   90.00
#
_symmetry.space_group_name_H-M   'P 1'
#
loop_
_entity.id
_entity.type
_entity.pdbx_description
1 polymer ?
#
loop_
_entity_poly.entity_id
_entity_poly.type
_entity_poly.pdbx_seq_one_letter_code
_entity_poly.pdbx_strand_id
1 'polypeptide(L)'
;MPAKLADHLWEKIIERDALAIRTLREKIAAVQQLEALIILKESQEIACVVMRNGLIEHALKRCLENLEGSEAVTEQDVWVFYEYASYVAKHAEKLEYEEE
;
A
#
# COMPACT_ATOMS: atom_id res chain seq x y z
N MET A 1 -0.72 5.91 17.38
CA MET A 1 -1.02 6.14 15.95
C MET A 1 -0.38 4.99 15.18
N PRO A 2 -1.06 4.33 14.24
CA PRO A 2 -0.38 3.36 13.40
C PRO A 2 0.69 4.10 12.59
N ALA A 3 1.82 3.45 12.32
CA ALA A 3 2.88 4.03 11.52
C ALA A 3 2.32 4.44 10.14
N LYS A 4 2.72 5.63 9.65
CA LYS A 4 2.32 6.11 8.32
C LYS A 4 2.59 5.04 7.27
N LEU A 5 1.58 4.71 6.46
CA LEU A 5 1.75 3.78 5.36
C LEU A 5 2.75 4.34 4.37
N ALA A 6 2.58 5.60 3.94
CA ALA A 6 3.48 6.28 3.01
C ALA A 6 4.56 7.07 3.77
N ASP A 7 5.50 6.36 4.39
CA ASP A 7 6.68 6.96 5.02
C ASP A 7 7.86 7.11 4.04
N HIS A 8 8.99 7.60 4.54
CA HIS A 8 10.23 7.77 3.78
C HIS A 8 10.74 6.49 3.09
N LEU A 9 10.35 5.30 3.57
CA LEU A 9 10.71 4.04 2.92
C LEU A 9 9.83 3.78 1.69
N TRP A 10 8.64 4.35 1.59
CA TRP A 10 7.77 4.21 0.42
C TRP A 10 8.40 4.73 -0.87
N GLU A 11 9.24 5.77 -0.77
CA GLU A 11 10.00 6.32 -1.90
C GLU A 11 11.04 5.31 -2.42
N LYS A 12 11.49 4.37 -1.59
CA LYS A 12 12.47 3.33 -1.97
C LYS A 12 11.91 2.28 -2.93
N ILE A 13 10.58 2.19 -3.06
CA ILE A 13 9.95 1.26 -4.01
C ILE A 13 10.35 1.59 -5.46
N ILE A 14 10.58 2.87 -5.77
CA ILE A 14 10.96 3.33 -7.11
C ILE A 14 12.39 2.95 -7.50
N GLU A 15 13.23 2.60 -6.53
CA GLU A 15 14.65 2.28 -6.74
C GLU A 15 14.83 0.87 -7.35
N ARG A 16 13.78 0.02 -7.27
CA ARG A 16 13.68 -1.30 -7.94
C ARG A 16 14.87 -2.23 -7.70
N ASP A 17 15.49 -2.10 -6.54
CA ASP A 17 16.61 -2.90 -6.09
C ASP A 17 16.20 -3.90 -4.99
N ALA A 18 17.18 -4.55 -4.36
CA ALA A 18 16.92 -5.47 -3.26
C ALA A 18 16.25 -4.79 -2.06
N LEU A 19 16.47 -3.48 -1.87
CA LEU A 19 15.81 -2.70 -0.82
C LEU A 19 14.34 -2.48 -1.17
N ALA A 20 14.01 -2.18 -2.43
CA ALA A 20 12.63 -2.04 -2.91
C ALA A 20 11.79 -3.30 -2.65
N ILE A 21 12.35 -4.49 -2.89
CA ILE A 21 11.67 -5.77 -2.59
C ILE A 21 11.38 -5.90 -1.09
N ARG A 22 12.36 -5.58 -0.22
CA ARG A 22 12.18 -5.65 1.23
C ARG A 22 11.11 -4.66 1.70
N THR A 23 11.19 -3.42 1.23
CA THR A 23 10.22 -2.38 1.50
C THR A 23 8.82 -2.77 1.05
N LEU A 24 8.63 -3.33 -0.15
CA LEU A 24 7.33 -3.78 -0.63
C LEU A 24 6.72 -4.84 0.29
N ARG A 25 7.50 -5.83 0.73
CA ARG A 25 7.04 -6.86 1.67
C ARG A 25 6.64 -6.27 3.02
N GLU A 26 7.46 -5.36 3.55
CA GLU A 26 7.16 -4.65 4.80
C GLU A 26 5.86 -3.82 4.69
N LYS A 27 5.65 -3.12 3.57
CA LYS A 27 4.45 -2.31 3.34
C LYS A 27 3.19 -3.13 3.10
N ILE A 28 3.28 -4.25 2.38
CA ILE A 28 2.16 -5.19 2.24
C ILE A 28 1.71 -5.68 3.62
N ALA A 29 2.65 -6.09 4.48
CA ALA A 29 2.33 -6.53 5.83
C ALA A 29 1.72 -5.41 6.69
N ALA A 30 2.23 -4.18 6.58
CA ALA A 30 1.68 -3.02 7.29
C ALA A 30 0.24 -2.70 6.85
N VAL A 31 -0.05 -2.76 5.54
CA VAL A 31 -1.42 -2.59 4.99
C VAL A 31 -2.36 -3.64 5.57
N GLN A 32 -1.99 -4.92 5.56
CA GLN A 32 -2.81 -6.00 6.12
C GLN A 32 -3.07 -5.82 7.64
N GLN A 33 -2.05 -5.40 8.39
CA GLN A 33 -2.19 -5.14 9.83
C GLN A 33 -3.11 -3.96 10.10
N LEU A 34 -2.99 -2.89 9.32
CA LEU A 34 -3.86 -1.72 9.46
C LEU A 34 -5.31 -2.06 9.14
N GLU A 35 -5.56 -2.82 8.06
CA GLU A 35 -6.89 -3.29 7.71
C GLU A 35 -7.51 -4.12 8.85
N ALA A 36 -6.77 -5.09 9.39
CA ALA A 36 -7.23 -5.91 10.51
C ALA A 36 -7.52 -5.06 11.77
N LEU A 37 -6.72 -4.03 12.02
CA LEU A 37 -6.92 -3.11 13.15
C LEU A 37 -8.17 -2.24 12.97
N ILE A 38 -8.43 -1.73 11.77
CA ILE A 38 -9.63 -0.94 11.47
C ILE A 38 -10.88 -1.81 11.59
N ILE A 39 -10.85 -3.05 11.05
CA ILE A 39 -11.95 -4.01 11.19
C ILE A 39 -12.25 -4.27 12.67
N LEU A 40 -11.21 -4.45 13.48
CA LEU A 40 -11.35 -4.75 14.91
C LEU A 40 -11.91 -3.57 15.72
N LYS A 41 -11.51 -2.34 15.39
CA LYS A 41 -11.84 -1.14 16.17
C LYS A 41 -13.13 -0.46 15.74
N GLU A 42 -13.46 -0.54 14.45
CA GLU A 42 -14.52 0.24 13.84
C GLU A 42 -15.53 -0.67 13.14
N SER A 43 -15.25 -1.05 11.89
CA SER A 43 -16.06 -2.01 11.14
C SER A 43 -15.37 -2.48 9.86
N GLN A 44 -15.89 -3.58 9.30
CA GLN A 44 -15.52 -4.03 7.96
C GLN A 44 -15.80 -2.98 6.88
N GLU A 45 -16.90 -2.25 6.98
CA GLU A 45 -17.28 -1.24 5.99
C GLU A 45 -16.28 -0.08 5.96
N ILE A 46 -15.84 0.39 7.12
CA ILE A 46 -14.85 1.46 7.20
C ILE A 46 -13.49 0.98 6.68
N ALA A 47 -13.08 -0.26 7.02
CA ALA A 47 -11.88 -0.85 6.45
C ALA A 47 -11.94 -0.93 4.92
N CYS A 48 -13.08 -1.33 4.34
CA CYS A 48 -13.27 -1.34 2.89
C CYS A 48 -13.16 0.07 2.28
N VAL A 49 -13.65 1.12 2.95
CA VAL A 49 -13.53 2.49 2.46
C VAL A 49 -12.08 2.98 2.53
N VAL A 50 -11.45 2.86 3.69
CA VAL A 50 -10.10 3.36 3.97
C VAL A 50 -9.05 2.61 3.14
N MET A 51 -9.15 1.29 3.07
CA MET A 51 -8.21 0.44 2.34
C MET A 51 -8.56 0.29 0.86
N ARG A 52 -9.56 1.04 0.39
CA ARG A 52 -10.14 0.95 -0.95
C ARG A 52 -10.40 -0.50 -1.35
N ASN A 53 -11.00 -1.27 -0.45
CA ASN A 53 -11.37 -2.65 -0.67
C ASN A 53 -10.19 -3.52 -1.13
N GLY A 54 -9.05 -3.39 -0.44
CA GLY A 54 -7.83 -4.17 -0.71
C GLY A 54 -7.02 -3.72 -1.94
N LEU A 55 -7.43 -2.66 -2.63
CA LEU A 55 -6.74 -2.20 -3.85
C LEU A 55 -5.32 -1.69 -3.56
N ILE A 56 -5.04 -1.17 -2.36
CA ILE A 56 -3.69 -0.77 -1.94
C ILE A 56 -2.77 -1.99 -1.89
N GLU A 57 -3.22 -3.06 -1.22
CA GLU A 57 -2.46 -4.31 -1.09
C GLU A 57 -2.23 -4.94 -2.47
N HIS A 58 -3.28 -4.96 -3.31
CA HIS A 58 -3.19 -5.50 -4.65
C HIS A 58 -2.13 -4.78 -5.48
N ALA A 59 -2.13 -3.44 -5.46
CA ALA A 59 -1.16 -2.65 -6.21
C ALA A 59 0.28 -2.92 -5.75
N LEU A 60 0.53 -2.98 -4.43
CA LEU A 60 1.86 -3.30 -3.91
C LEU A 60 2.31 -4.72 -4.30
N LYS A 61 1.41 -5.71 -4.28
CA LYS A 61 1.72 -7.08 -4.74
C LYS A 61 2.14 -7.11 -6.20
N ARG A 62 1.48 -6.34 -7.07
CA ARG A 62 1.86 -6.26 -8.49
C ARG A 62 3.24 -5.64 -8.68
N CYS A 63 3.58 -4.60 -7.92
CA CYS A 63 4.94 -4.06 -7.91
C CYS A 63 5.98 -5.12 -7.49
N LEU A 64 5.67 -5.92 -6.47
CA LEU A 64 6.55 -6.99 -6.01
C LEU A 64 6.71 -8.11 -7.05
N GLU A 65 5.61 -8.56 -7.65
CA GLU A 65 5.62 -9.58 -8.70
C GLU A 65 6.51 -9.16 -9.89
N ASN A 66 6.48 -7.89 -10.30
CA ASN A 66 7.38 -7.40 -11.35
C ASN A 66 8.85 -7.46 -10.92
N LEU A 67 9.18 -7.00 -9.70
CA LEU A 67 10.56 -7.03 -9.21
C LEU A 67 11.09 -8.45 -9.01
N GLU A 68 10.22 -9.42 -8.75
CA GLU A 68 10.56 -10.83 -8.65
C GLU A 68 10.65 -11.53 -10.03
N GLY A 69 10.46 -10.78 -11.12
CA GLY A 69 10.68 -11.27 -12.49
C GLY A 69 9.45 -11.88 -13.17
N SER A 70 8.24 -11.52 -12.73
CA SER A 70 7.01 -11.95 -13.40
C SER A 70 6.91 -11.42 -14.83
N GLU A 71 6.63 -12.30 -15.78
CA GLU A 71 6.35 -11.93 -17.17
C GLU A 71 4.92 -11.38 -17.37
N ALA A 72 4.06 -11.54 -16.36
CA ALA A 72 2.65 -11.10 -16.42
C ALA A 72 2.45 -9.64 -15.98
N VAL A 73 3.47 -9.00 -15.39
CA VAL A 73 3.41 -7.62 -14.93
C VAL A 73 4.51 -6.83 -15.62
N THR A 74 4.14 -5.87 -16.45
CA THR A 74 5.10 -5.04 -17.17
C THR A 74 5.64 -3.92 -16.28
N GLU A 75 6.71 -3.28 -16.71
CA GLU A 75 7.23 -2.08 -16.05
C GLU A 75 6.19 -0.94 -16.00
N GLN A 76 5.35 -0.80 -17.02
CA GLN A 76 4.28 0.21 -17.07
C GLN A 76 3.22 -0.06 -16.01
N ASP A 77 2.90 -1.33 -15.77
CA ASP A 77 1.98 -1.74 -14.72
C ASP A 77 2.52 -1.33 -13.34
N VAL A 78 3.83 -1.46 -13.09
CA VAL A 78 4.45 -1.03 -11.83
C VAL A 78 4.24 0.45 -11.56
N TRP A 79 4.40 1.31 -12.58
CA TRP A 79 4.19 2.74 -12.42
C TRP A 79 2.72 3.06 -12.10
N VAL A 80 1.78 2.44 -12.81
CA VAL A 80 0.34 2.61 -12.55
C VAL A 80 -0.03 2.15 -11.15
N PHE A 81 0.46 0.99 -10.73
CA PHE A 81 0.18 0.45 -9.39
C PHE A 81 0.85 1.27 -8.29
N TYR A 82 2.09 1.73 -8.49
CA TYR A 82 2.79 2.58 -7.52
C TYR A 82 2.09 3.93 -7.34
N GLU A 83 1.74 4.61 -8.44
CA GLU A 83 1.04 5.89 -8.38
C GLU A 83 -0.32 5.76 -7.72
N TYR A 84 -1.08 4.71 -8.08
CA TYR A 84 -2.37 4.42 -7.46
C TYR A 84 -2.24 4.16 -5.96
N ALA A 85 -1.33 3.27 -5.55
CA ALA A 85 -1.10 2.95 -4.14
C ALA A 85 -0.69 4.19 -3.34
N SER A 86 0.16 5.04 -3.92
CA SER A 86 0.62 6.28 -3.30
C SER A 86 -0.50 7.31 -3.15
N TYR A 87 -1.37 7.45 -4.17
CA TYR A 87 -2.54 8.32 -4.11
C TYR A 87 -3.50 7.89 -2.99
N VAL A 88 -3.80 6.59 -2.92
CA VAL A 88 -4.74 6.06 -1.94
C VAL A 88 -4.16 6.13 -0.53
N ALA A 89 -2.90 5.75 -0.32
CA ALA A 89 -2.26 5.81 0.99
C ALA A 89 -2.26 7.24 1.56
N LYS A 90 -1.94 8.24 0.75
CA LYS A 90 -2.00 9.66 1.15
C LYS A 90 -3.42 10.14 1.46
N HIS A 91 -4.44 9.60 0.78
CA HIS A 91 -5.84 9.94 1.07
C HIS A 91 -6.35 9.26 2.34
N ALA A 92 -5.97 8.01 2.57
CA ALA A 92 -6.28 7.30 3.81
C ALA A 92 -5.71 8.05 5.03
N GLU A 93 -4.46 8.53 4.94
CA GLU A 93 -3.84 9.35 5.99
C GLU A 93 -4.55 10.70 6.23
N LYS A 94 -5.26 11.26 5.23
CA LYS A 94 -6.03 12.51 5.38
C LYS A 94 -7.40 12.29 6.02
N LEU A 95 -8.05 11.16 5.75
CA LEU A 95 -9.37 10.85 6.30
C LEU A 95 -9.33 10.69 7.83
N GLU A 96 -8.21 10.23 8.41
CA GLU A 96 -8.02 10.20 9.87
C GLU A 96 -7.91 11.60 10.53
N TYR A 97 -7.79 12.68 9.75
CA TYR A 97 -7.63 14.06 10.25
C TYR A 97 -8.88 14.95 10.13
N GLU A 98 -9.93 14.53 9.41
CA GLU A 98 -11.14 15.35 9.18
C GLU A 98 -12.32 14.97 10.10
N GLU A 99 -12.12 14.14 11.13
CA GLU A 99 -13.05 14.03 12.25
C GLU A 99 -12.81 15.17 13.27
N GLU A 100 -13.30 16.37 12.96
CA GLU A 100 -13.52 17.48 13.92
C GLU A 100 -14.91 18.10 13.73
#